data_AF-A0A2P6CCY7-F1
#
_entry.id   AF-A0A2P6CCY7-F1
#
_cell.length_a   1.000
_cell.length_b   1.000
_cell.length_c   1.000
_cell.angle_alpha   90.00
_cell.angle_beta   90.00
_cell.angle_gamma   90.00
#
_symmetry.space_group_name_H-M   'P 1'
#
loop_
_entity.id
_entity.type
_entity.pdbx_description
1 polymer ?
#
loop_
_entity_poly.entity_id
_entity_poly.type
_entity_poly.pdbx_seq_one_letter_code
_entity_poly.pdbx_strand_id
1 'polypeptide(L)' 'MEKENINDLISKVKSSIQPKTIQKIIPIIKNTKEEEIQFSFYLPKSLLKNIKQKALDENQSIKITINKVLETYFKQ' A
#
# COMPACT_ATOMS: atom_id res chain seq x y z
N MET A 1 47.30 -27.45 15.53
CA MET A 1 46.55 -27.93 14.36
C MET A 1 45.07 -27.64 14.60
N GLU A 2 44.59 -26.43 14.29
CA GLU A 2 43.19 -26.02 14.58
C GLU A 2 42.51 -25.24 13.44
N LYS A 3 43.22 -24.89 12.37
CA LYS A 3 42.69 -24.09 11.24
C LYS A 3 41.82 -24.89 10.27
N GLU A 4 41.85 -26.23 10.35
CA GLU A 4 41.16 -27.12 9.41
C GLU A 4 39.65 -27.21 9.70
N ASN A 5 39.23 -26.93 10.94
CA ASN A 5 37.85 -27.14 11.40
C ASN A 5 36.85 -26.11 10.84
N ILE A 6 37.27 -24.86 10.67
CA ILE A 6 36.40 -23.76 10.21
C ILE A 6 36.04 -23.92 8.72
N ASN A 7 37.00 -24.38 7.90
CA ASN A 7 36.75 -24.60 6.47
C ASN A 7 35.74 -25.72 6.23
N ASP A 8 35.75 -26.76 7.06
CA ASP A 8 34.78 -27.86 7.01
C ASP A 8 33.38 -27.44 7.48
N LEU A 9 33.29 -26.51 8.43
CA LEU A 9 32.03 -25.90 8.84
C LEU A 9 31.45 -25.04 7.71
N ILE A 10 32.28 -24.22 7.05
CA ILE A 10 31.87 -23.37 5.94
C ILE A 10 31.41 -24.21 4.73
N SER A 11 32.10 -25.32 4.43
CA SER A 11 31.73 -26.18 3.31
C SER A 11 30.39 -26.89 3.53
N LYS A 12 30.09 -27.33 4.76
CA LYS A 12 28.79 -27.89 5.15
C LYS A 12 27.64 -26.88 5.08
N VAL A 13 27.88 -25.63 5.47
CA VAL A 13 26.86 -24.58 5.36
C VAL A 13 26.57 -24.27 3.90
N LYS A 14 27.60 -24.16 3.06
CA LYS A 14 27.44 -23.89 1.62
C LYS A 14 26.73 -25.00 0.87
N SER A 15 26.94 -26.28 1.24
CA SER A 15 26.24 -27.42 0.63
C SER A 15 24.78 -27.56 1.11
N SER A 16 24.45 -27.03 2.29
CA SER A 16 23.08 -26.99 2.83
C SER A 16 22.21 -25.86 2.25
N ILE A 17 22.80 -24.85 1.62
CA ILE A 17 22.05 -23.74 1.01
C ILE A 17 21.59 -24.21 -0.37
N GLN A 18 20.46 -24.91 -0.41
CA GLN A 18 19.76 -25.10 -1.68
C GLN A 18 19.23 -23.76 -2.16
N PRO A 19 19.43 -23.39 -3.44
CA PRO A 19 18.93 -22.14 -3.98
C PRO A 19 17.39 -22.19 -3.97
N LYS A 20 16.79 -21.59 -2.94
CA LYS A 20 15.34 -21.41 -2.90
C LYS A 20 14.98 -20.50 -4.06
N THR A 21 14.16 -21.01 -4.99
CA THR A 21 13.57 -20.22 -6.07
C THR A 21 12.67 -19.17 -5.45
N ILE A 22 13.19 -17.96 -5.28
CA ILE A 22 12.40 -16.82 -4.78
C ILE A 22 11.44 -16.44 -5.90
N GLN A 23 10.17 -16.86 -5.77
CA GLN A 23 9.14 -16.48 -6.71
C GLN A 23 8.85 -14.98 -6.54
N LYS A 24 9.19 -14.18 -7.56
CA LYS A 24 8.90 -12.76 -7.59
C LYS A 24 7.39 -12.56 -7.78
N ILE A 25 6.68 -12.31 -6.69
CA ILE A 25 5.28 -11.86 -6.72
C ILE A 25 5.25 -10.39 -7.17
N ILE A 26 4.74 -10.16 -8.38
CA ILE A 26 4.52 -8.81 -8.93
C ILE A 26 3.02 -8.51 -8.77
N PRO A 27 2.64 -7.37 -8.16
CA PRO A 27 1.24 -6.98 -8.07
C PRO A 27 0.63 -6.83 -9.47
N ILE A 28 -0.52 -7.44 -9.68
CA ILE A 28 -1.32 -7.20 -10.88
C ILE A 28 -1.84 -5.76 -10.78
N ILE A 29 -1.28 -4.86 -11.58
CA ILE A 29 -1.79 -3.50 -11.72
C ILE A 29 -3.11 -3.61 -12.46
N LYS A 30 -4.21 -3.69 -11.71
CA LYS A 30 -5.56 -3.58 -12.28
C LYS A 30 -5.73 -2.15 -12.81
N ASN A 31 -5.51 -1.96 -14.11
CA ASN A 31 -5.90 -0.77 -14.85
C ASN A 31 -7.43 -0.76 -14.99
N THR A 32 -8.13 -0.56 -13.87
CA THR A 32 -9.59 -0.40 -13.82
C THR A 32 -9.88 0.74 -12.88
N LYS A 33 -9.50 1.94 -13.29
CA LYS A 33 -10.03 3.18 -12.73
C LYS A 33 -10.26 4.10 -13.92
N GLU A 34 -11.40 4.76 -13.91
CA GLU A 34 -11.65 5.95 -14.72
C GLU A 34 -10.43 6.90 -14.63
N GLU A 35 -10.26 7.80 -15.60
CA GLU A 35 -9.16 8.78 -15.60
C GLU A 35 -9.28 9.73 -14.39
N GLU A 36 -8.82 9.27 -13.23
CA GLU A 36 -8.82 10.02 -11.99
C GLU A 36 -7.64 11.00 -12.00
N ILE A 37 -7.95 12.30 -11.90
CA ILE A 37 -6.94 13.36 -11.77
C ILE A 37 -6.73 13.67 -10.29
N GLN A 38 -5.48 13.65 -9.84
CA GLN A 38 -5.14 14.12 -8.50
C GLN A 38 -5.24 15.64 -8.45
N PHE A 39 -6.00 16.16 -7.49
CA PHE A 39 -6.08 17.58 -7.19
C PHE A 39 -5.77 17.85 -5.72
N SER A 40 -5.27 19.04 -5.40
CA SER A 40 -4.89 19.41 -4.03
C SER A 40 -5.24 20.86 -3.78
N PHE A 41 -5.79 21.13 -2.59
CA PHE A 41 -6.24 22.46 -2.18
C PHE A 41 -6.22 22.57 -0.66
N TYR A 42 -6.24 23.81 -0.14
CA TYR A 42 -6.33 24.07 1.29
C TYR A 42 -7.78 23.94 1.77
N LEU A 43 -7.97 23.27 2.91
CA LEU A 43 -9.27 23.07 3.53
C LEU A 43 -9.23 23.57 4.99
N PRO A 44 -10.26 24.27 5.48
CA PRO A 44 -10.38 24.58 6.89
C PRO A 44 -10.25 23.32 7.77
N LYS A 45 -9.49 23.42 8.86
CA LYS A 45 -9.23 22.28 9.77
C LYS A 45 -10.52 21.68 10.33
N SER A 46 -11.50 22.52 10.65
CA SER A 46 -12.83 22.10 11.12
C SER A 46 -13.56 21.27 10.07
N LEU A 47 -13.50 21.70 8.80
CA LEU A 47 -14.14 21.00 7.70
C LEU A 47 -13.49 19.64 7.44
N LEU A 48 -12.16 19.55 7.48
CA LEU A 48 -11.46 18.26 7.38
C LEU A 48 -11.90 17.27 8.48
N LYS A 49 -12.07 17.77 9.72
CA LYS A 49 -12.51 16.94 10.84
C LYS A 49 -13.92 16.39 10.59
N ASN A 50 -14.83 17.21 10.10
CA ASN A 50 -16.20 16.80 9.78
C ASN A 50 -16.24 15.76 8.66
N ILE A 51 -15.43 15.95 7.59
CA ILE A 51 -15.33 14.97 6.50
C ILE A 51 -14.83 13.62 7.04
N LYS A 52 -13.80 13.62 7.88
CA LYS A 52 -13.27 12.40 8.50
C LYS A 52 -14.30 11.69 9.38
N GLN A 53 -15.03 12.44 10.20
CA GLN A 53 -16.09 11.86 11.04
C GLN A 53 -17.17 11.21 10.18
N LYS A 54 -17.65 11.91 9.15
CA LYS A 54 -18.66 11.37 8.24
C LYS A 54 -18.20 10.11 7.50
N ALA A 55 -16.94 10.08 7.08
CA ALA A 55 -16.33 8.91 6.44
C ALA A 55 -16.30 7.69 7.40
N LEU A 56 -16.01 7.91 8.68
CA LEU A 56 -16.07 6.87 9.71
C LEU A 56 -17.50 6.38 9.95
N ASP A 57 -18.44 7.31 10.11
CA ASP A 57 -19.86 7.00 10.39
C ASP A 57 -20.49 6.17 9.25
N GLU A 58 -20.13 6.47 8.01
CA GLU A 58 -20.64 5.76 6.82
C GLU A 58 -19.81 4.53 6.42
N ASN A 59 -18.75 4.19 7.17
CA ASN A 59 -17.80 3.13 6.85
C ASN A 59 -17.25 3.22 5.41
N GLN A 60 -16.86 4.43 5.00
CA GLN A 60 -16.38 4.74 3.66
C GLN A 60 -15.03 5.46 3.70
N SER A 61 -14.32 5.45 2.58
CA SER A 61 -13.10 6.26 2.45
C SER A 61 -13.42 7.74 2.29
N ILE A 62 -12.53 8.60 2.77
CA ILE A 62 -12.61 10.07 2.60
C ILE A 62 -12.81 10.46 1.13
N LYS A 63 -12.16 9.74 0.20
CA LYS A 63 -12.29 9.97 -1.24
C LYS A 63 -13.75 9.81 -1.69
N ILE A 64 -14.39 8.71 -1.31
CA ILE A 64 -15.80 8.44 -1.68
C ILE A 64 -16.70 9.53 -1.08
N THR A 65 -16.49 9.89 0.18
CA THR A 65 -17.25 10.95 0.85
C THR A 65 -17.13 12.29 0.12
N ILE A 66 -15.92 12.70 -0.27
CA ILE A 66 -15.69 13.95 -1.00
C ILE A 66 -16.37 13.92 -2.37
N ASN A 67 -16.15 12.86 -3.15
CA ASN A 67 -16.73 12.73 -4.49
C ASN A 67 -18.26 12.76 -4.44
N LYS A 68 -18.89 12.03 -3.51
CA LYS A 68 -20.34 12.06 -3.31
C LYS A 68 -20.87 13.45 -3.01
N VAL A 69 -20.20 14.20 -2.13
CA VAL A 69 -20.61 15.57 -1.78
C VAL A 69 -20.51 16.49 -3.00
N LEU A 70 -19.43 16.40 -3.77
CA LEU A 70 -19.24 17.19 -4.99
C LEU A 70 -20.30 16.85 -6.05
N GLU A 71 -20.53 15.55 -6.31
CA GLU A 71 -21.58 15.13 -7.25
C GLU A 71 -22.97 15.60 -6.83
N THR A 72 -23.28 15.52 -5.53
CA THR A 72 -24.57 15.98 -5.00
C THR A 72 -24.72 17.49 -5.18
N TYR A 73 -23.65 18.26 -5.01
CA TYR A 73 -23.66 19.70 -5.21
C TYR A 73 -23.93 20.07 -6.68
N PHE A 74 -23.35 19.35 -7.64
CA PHE A 74 -23.55 19.61 -9.07
C PHE A 74 -24.83 19.01 -9.66
N LYS A 75 -25.52 18.11 -8.95
CA LYS A 75 -26.82 17.54 -9.34
C LYS A 75 -28.02 18.38 -8.87
N GLN A 76 -27.79 19.44 -8.08
CA GLN A 76 -28.82 20.38 -7.63
C GLN A 76 -29.23 21.35 -8.74
#